data_AF-A0A3B4T7C0-F1
#
_entry.id   AF-A0A3B4T7C0-F1
#
_cell.length_a   1.000
_cell.length_b   1.000
_cell.length_c   1.000
_cell.angle_alpha   90.00
_cell.angle_beta   90.00
_cell.angle_gamma   90.00
#
_symmetry.space_group_name_H-M   'P 1'
#
loop_
_entity.id
_entity.type
_entity.pdbx_description
1 polymer ?
#
loop_
_entity_poly.entity_id
_entity_poly.type
_entity_poly.pdbx_seq_one_letter_code
_entity_poly.pdbx_strand_id
1 'polypeptide(L)'
;RLQNLSGMDIESNRILLQTVFSDVQDDFCNVKKILSRFEEWRKSYSDSYHSAYISLCLPKLLNPIIRHQLLAWNPLKDASGDFENLPWFTAVETFCHGHGHEELEHTDRRTLSNVIEKTVLPKITAFVELVWDPMSHQQSVCLSDVCHRLKEDYSIFEGEQSKPVKAFIEAVVRRLRSCVDEDVFIPLYPKKFLEDRSSPQSCFREQQLWTAIKLLGNMGKWDLLLPETVLMELMLDKLLNRYLMTTLFTCFQMAKHYRFFRLFRGYLYKFMHFSSHICFPVCCRSAVVEVMQVLSRVRCNDSIMAIAEKYHYEDVIYSHQLLNQETV
;
A
#
# COMPACT_ATOMS: atom_id res chain seq x y z
N ARG A 1 7.45 -22.05 -5.18
CA ARG A 1 6.96 -22.78 -6.38
C ARG A 1 6.25 -21.90 -7.42
N LEU A 2 5.83 -20.66 -7.11
CA LEU A 2 5.18 -19.74 -8.07
C LEU A 2 6.13 -18.84 -8.89
N GLN A 3 7.43 -18.77 -8.55
CA GLN A 3 8.39 -17.91 -9.26
C GLN A 3 8.93 -18.52 -10.57
N ASN A 4 8.94 -19.87 -10.70
CA ASN A 4 9.47 -20.57 -11.88
C ASN A 4 8.47 -20.74 -13.03
N LEU A 5 7.23 -20.25 -12.89
CA LEU A 5 6.22 -20.29 -13.96
C LEU A 5 6.30 -19.08 -14.91
N SER A 6 7.07 -18.05 -14.56
CA SER A 6 7.03 -16.76 -15.25
C SER A 6 7.55 -16.75 -16.69
N GLY A 7 8.43 -17.67 -17.09
CA GLY A 7 9.00 -17.71 -18.45
C GLY A 7 8.14 -18.46 -19.47
N MET A 8 7.51 -19.57 -19.04
CA MET A 8 6.63 -20.38 -19.89
C MET A 8 5.23 -19.74 -20.03
N ASP A 9 4.75 -19.05 -18.99
CA ASP A 9 3.45 -18.37 -19.03
C ASP A 9 3.41 -17.16 -19.97
N ILE A 10 4.54 -16.47 -20.23
CA ILE A 10 4.52 -15.27 -21.06
C ILE A 10 4.28 -15.63 -22.53
N GLU A 11 4.95 -16.65 -23.07
CA GLU A 11 4.76 -17.06 -24.47
C GLU A 11 3.42 -17.78 -24.67
N SER A 12 2.99 -18.60 -23.71
CA SER A 12 1.65 -19.19 -23.72
C SER A 12 0.55 -18.13 -23.61
N ASN A 13 0.71 -17.10 -22.78
CA ASN A 13 -0.19 -15.95 -22.77
C ASN A 13 -0.13 -15.19 -24.09
N ARG A 14 1.04 -15.02 -24.72
CA ARG A 14 1.19 -14.32 -26.01
C ARG A 14 0.44 -15.01 -27.15
N ILE A 15 0.48 -16.35 -27.19
CA ILE A 15 -0.26 -17.15 -28.17
C ILE A 15 -1.76 -17.09 -27.86
N LEU A 16 -2.17 -17.24 -26.60
CA LEU A 16 -3.56 -17.09 -26.18
C LEU A 16 -4.10 -15.69 -26.55
N LEU A 17 -3.29 -14.65 -26.33
CA LEU A 17 -3.57 -13.25 -26.65
C LEU A 17 -3.83 -13.01 -28.15
N GLN A 18 -3.22 -13.79 -29.04
CA GLN A 18 -3.45 -13.66 -30.48
C GLN A 18 -4.68 -14.44 -30.96
N THR A 19 -5.04 -15.51 -30.25
CA THR A 19 -6.15 -16.39 -30.66
C THR A 19 -7.54 -15.92 -30.21
N VAL A 20 -7.65 -15.23 -29.07
CA VAL A 20 -8.95 -14.89 -28.44
C VAL A 20 -9.83 -13.96 -29.29
N PHE A 21 -9.23 -13.12 -30.13
CA PHE A 21 -9.96 -12.21 -31.04
C PHE A 21 -9.68 -12.49 -32.52
N SER A 22 -9.15 -13.68 -32.84
CA SER A 22 -8.75 -14.01 -34.22
C SER A 22 -9.91 -14.09 -35.21
N ASP A 23 -11.13 -14.31 -34.71
CA ASP A 23 -12.39 -14.38 -35.44
C ASP A 23 -13.19 -13.06 -35.41
N VAL A 24 -12.71 -12.05 -34.66
CA VAL A 24 -13.38 -10.75 -34.50
C VAL A 24 -12.75 -9.74 -35.43
N GLN A 25 -13.56 -9.02 -36.21
CA GLN A 25 -13.06 -7.93 -37.05
C GLN A 25 -12.41 -6.85 -36.16
N ASP A 26 -11.29 -6.29 -36.62
CA ASP A 26 -10.51 -5.28 -35.90
C ASP A 26 -11.35 -4.12 -35.35
N ASP A 27 -12.42 -3.75 -36.06
CA ASP A 27 -13.31 -2.64 -35.71
C ASP A 27 -14.07 -2.89 -34.40
N PHE A 28 -14.15 -4.15 -33.94
CA PHE A 28 -14.83 -4.56 -32.70
C PHE A 28 -13.88 -5.07 -31.61
N CYS A 29 -12.58 -5.21 -31.87
CA CYS A 29 -11.58 -5.62 -30.88
C CYS A 29 -10.47 -4.57 -30.65
N ASN A 30 -10.44 -3.49 -31.43
CA ASN A 30 -9.51 -2.38 -31.25
C ASN A 30 -10.18 -1.19 -30.52
N VAL A 31 -9.71 -0.88 -29.31
CA VAL A 31 -10.27 0.20 -28.46
C VAL A 31 -10.31 1.55 -29.19
N LYS A 32 -9.26 1.91 -29.93
CA LYS A 32 -9.21 3.17 -30.68
C LYS A 32 -10.28 3.24 -31.76
N LYS A 33 -10.46 2.15 -32.53
CA LYS A 33 -11.49 2.09 -33.58
C LYS A 33 -12.90 2.14 -33.01
N ILE A 34 -13.16 1.39 -31.94
CA ILE A 34 -14.45 1.42 -31.22
C ILE A 34 -14.76 2.84 -30.77
N LEU A 35 -13.82 3.49 -30.08
CA LEU A 35 -14.01 4.85 -29.57
C LEU A 35 -14.18 5.87 -30.69
N SER A 36 -13.53 5.71 -31.86
CA SER A 36 -13.75 6.62 -32.99
C SER A 36 -15.19 6.60 -33.52
N ARG A 37 -15.89 5.46 -33.45
CA ARG A 37 -17.31 5.37 -33.83
C ARG A 37 -18.22 6.04 -32.82
N PHE A 38 -17.92 5.91 -31.53
CA PHE A 38 -18.63 6.64 -30.49
C PHE A 38 -18.36 8.14 -30.55
N GLU A 39 -17.16 8.54 -30.93
CA GLU A 39 -16.81 9.94 -31.13
C GLU A 39 -17.55 10.54 -32.35
N GLU A 40 -17.62 9.80 -33.46
CA GLU A 40 -18.43 10.17 -34.63
C GLU A 40 -19.91 10.31 -34.24
N TRP A 41 -20.46 9.35 -33.51
CA TRP A 41 -21.84 9.40 -33.02
C TRP A 41 -22.06 10.62 -32.11
N ARG A 42 -21.15 10.87 -31.16
CA ARG A 42 -21.20 12.03 -30.26
C ARG A 42 -21.20 13.35 -31.02
N LYS A 43 -20.39 13.48 -32.08
CA LYS A 43 -20.31 14.71 -32.90
C LYS A 43 -21.53 14.90 -33.79
N SER A 44 -22.00 13.83 -34.44
CA SER A 44 -23.08 13.92 -35.44
C SER A 44 -24.48 13.88 -34.83
N TYR A 45 -24.66 13.21 -33.68
CA TYR A 45 -25.96 13.01 -33.03
C TYR A 45 -25.85 13.08 -31.50
N SER A 46 -25.37 14.22 -30.98
CA SER A 46 -25.13 14.47 -29.55
C SER A 46 -26.31 14.07 -28.66
N ASP A 47 -27.53 14.55 -28.96
CA ASP A 47 -28.72 14.26 -28.14
C ASP A 47 -28.97 12.75 -28.01
N SER A 48 -28.78 11.99 -29.09
CA SER A 48 -28.95 10.54 -29.08
C SER A 48 -27.84 9.83 -28.30
N TYR A 49 -26.60 10.33 -28.37
CA TYR A 49 -25.47 9.79 -27.63
C TYR A 49 -25.67 9.95 -26.12
N HIS A 50 -26.03 11.16 -25.67
CA HIS A 50 -26.23 11.45 -24.25
C HIS A 50 -27.48 10.79 -23.68
N SER A 51 -28.59 10.78 -24.42
CA SER A 51 -29.82 10.09 -24.00
C SER A 51 -29.69 8.56 -23.92
N ALA A 52 -28.74 7.98 -24.67
CA ALA A 52 -28.39 6.56 -24.58
C ALA A 52 -27.37 6.23 -23.46
N TYR A 53 -26.91 7.24 -22.70
CA TYR A 53 -25.98 7.08 -21.58
C TYR A 53 -24.67 6.37 -21.95
N ILE A 54 -24.14 6.62 -23.15
CA ILE A 54 -23.01 5.87 -23.71
C ILE A 54 -21.77 5.91 -22.81
N SER A 55 -21.45 7.06 -22.20
CA SER A 55 -20.31 7.21 -21.28
C SER A 55 -20.34 6.21 -20.11
N LEU A 56 -21.55 5.83 -19.64
CA LEU A 56 -21.73 4.84 -18.57
C LEU A 56 -21.58 3.39 -19.07
N CYS A 57 -21.79 3.16 -20.36
CA CYS A 57 -21.70 1.86 -21.00
C CYS A 57 -20.28 1.53 -21.48
N LEU A 58 -19.50 2.54 -21.89
CA LEU A 58 -18.13 2.38 -22.40
C LEU A 58 -17.23 1.54 -21.50
N PRO A 59 -17.17 1.73 -20.16
CA PRO A 59 -16.34 0.90 -19.30
C PRO A 59 -16.69 -0.59 -19.37
N LYS A 60 -17.98 -0.93 -19.52
CA LYS A 60 -18.43 -2.32 -19.64
C LYS A 60 -18.09 -2.90 -21.00
N LEU A 61 -18.28 -2.11 -22.06
CA LEU A 61 -18.02 -2.51 -23.43
C LEU A 61 -16.52 -2.79 -23.66
N LEU A 62 -15.65 -1.91 -23.18
CA LEU A 62 -14.20 -2.02 -23.37
C LEU A 62 -13.55 -3.07 -22.46
N ASN A 63 -14.24 -3.49 -21.40
CA ASN A 63 -13.69 -4.36 -20.35
C ASN A 63 -12.99 -5.63 -20.88
N PRO A 64 -13.61 -6.44 -21.77
CA PRO A 64 -12.98 -7.68 -22.23
C PRO A 64 -11.67 -7.43 -22.99
N ILE A 65 -11.63 -6.38 -23.81
CA ILE A 65 -10.46 -6.01 -24.62
C ILE A 65 -9.35 -5.45 -23.72
N ILE A 66 -9.71 -4.60 -22.76
CA ILE A 66 -8.73 -4.01 -21.83
C ILE A 66 -8.16 -5.10 -20.91
N ARG A 67 -8.99 -5.98 -20.35
CA ARG A 67 -8.51 -7.11 -19.51
C ARG A 67 -7.55 -8.01 -20.27
N HIS A 68 -7.85 -8.25 -21.54
CA HIS A 68 -6.98 -8.99 -22.43
C HIS A 68 -5.61 -8.30 -22.58
N GLN A 69 -5.57 -7.01 -22.95
CA GLN A 69 -4.31 -6.27 -23.05
C GLN A 69 -3.55 -6.18 -21.71
N LEU A 70 -4.29 -6.11 -20.60
CA LEU A 70 -3.69 -6.07 -19.28
C LEU A 70 -3.02 -7.38 -18.90
N LEU A 71 -3.29 -8.55 -19.50
CA LEU A 71 -2.80 -9.86 -19.02
C LEU A 71 -1.31 -9.89 -18.67
N ALA A 72 -0.45 -9.33 -19.54
CA ALA A 72 1.00 -9.28 -19.34
C ALA A 72 1.47 -8.29 -18.26
N TRP A 73 0.63 -7.31 -17.90
CA TRP A 73 0.94 -6.31 -16.88
C TRP A 73 0.87 -6.90 -15.46
N ASN A 74 1.87 -6.56 -14.64
CA ASN A 74 1.99 -7.02 -13.26
C ASN A 74 2.25 -5.82 -12.33
N PRO A 75 1.31 -5.47 -11.41
CA PRO A 75 1.44 -4.32 -10.52
C PRO A 75 2.49 -4.50 -9.40
N LEU A 76 3.08 -5.69 -9.26
CA LEU A 76 4.08 -6.01 -8.23
C LEU A 76 5.53 -5.92 -8.75
N LYS A 77 5.74 -5.48 -10.00
CA LYS A 77 7.06 -5.33 -10.64
C LYS A 77 7.29 -3.85 -11.00
N ASP A 78 8.56 -3.50 -11.22
CA ASP A 78 8.97 -2.12 -11.52
C ASP A 78 8.23 -1.50 -12.71
N ALA A 79 8.07 -0.17 -12.63
CA ALA A 79 7.29 0.70 -13.54
C ALA A 79 7.72 0.69 -15.02
N SER A 80 8.76 -0.06 -15.38
CA SER A 80 9.24 -0.23 -16.76
C SER A 80 8.20 -0.81 -17.75
N GLY A 81 7.02 -1.21 -17.27
CA GLY A 81 5.92 -1.72 -18.08
C GLY A 81 4.55 -1.31 -17.54
N ASP A 82 4.38 -0.05 -17.15
CA ASP A 82 3.11 0.50 -16.64
C ASP A 82 1.94 0.39 -17.63
N PHE A 83 0.72 0.25 -17.12
CA PHE A 83 -0.48 -0.01 -17.95
C PHE A 83 -0.83 1.18 -18.85
N GLU A 84 -0.35 2.37 -18.50
CA GLU A 84 -0.46 3.62 -19.23
C GLU A 84 0.21 3.53 -20.61
N ASN A 85 1.20 2.64 -20.77
CA ASN A 85 1.86 2.39 -22.06
C ASN A 85 1.02 1.51 -23.00
N LEU A 86 -0.09 0.93 -22.52
CA LEU A 86 -0.92 0.04 -23.34
C LEU A 86 -1.82 0.85 -24.29
N PRO A 87 -2.07 0.35 -25.52
CA PRO A 87 -2.81 1.11 -26.54
C PRO A 87 -4.22 1.55 -26.11
N TRP A 88 -4.87 0.79 -25.23
CA TRP A 88 -6.19 1.16 -24.72
C TRP A 88 -6.17 2.46 -23.91
N PHE A 89 -5.10 2.72 -23.16
CA PHE A 89 -5.02 3.86 -22.25
C PHE A 89 -5.03 5.17 -23.04
N THR A 90 -4.08 5.33 -23.97
CA THR A 90 -4.01 6.52 -24.83
C THR A 90 -5.30 6.70 -25.66
N ALA A 91 -5.94 5.61 -26.09
CA ALA A 91 -7.20 5.70 -26.83
C ALA A 91 -8.34 6.26 -25.97
N VAL A 92 -8.50 5.79 -24.73
CA VAL A 92 -9.52 6.29 -23.79
C VAL A 92 -9.20 7.71 -23.34
N GLU A 93 -7.93 8.00 -23.04
CA GLU A 93 -7.49 9.35 -22.68
C GLU A 93 -7.77 10.37 -23.79
N THR A 94 -7.45 10.02 -25.05
CA THR A 94 -7.74 10.88 -26.21
C THR A 94 -9.24 11.09 -26.38
N PHE A 95 -10.07 10.05 -26.16
CA PHE A 95 -11.53 10.18 -26.22
C PHE A 95 -12.10 11.13 -25.16
N CYS A 96 -11.47 11.18 -23.97
CA CYS A 96 -11.84 12.03 -22.85
C CYS A 96 -11.30 13.47 -22.94
N HIS A 97 -10.12 13.69 -23.53
CA HIS A 97 -9.37 14.96 -23.42
C HIS A 97 -8.72 15.46 -24.71
N GLY A 98 -8.89 14.78 -25.84
CA GLY A 98 -8.34 15.18 -27.14
C GLY A 98 -8.79 16.56 -27.64
N HIS A 99 -8.15 17.05 -28.71
CA HIS A 99 -8.43 18.38 -29.26
C HIS A 99 -9.87 18.51 -29.80
N GLY A 100 -10.58 19.58 -29.41
CA GLY A 100 -11.97 19.83 -29.81
C GLY A 100 -13.03 19.39 -28.79
N HIS A 101 -12.65 19.22 -27.52
CA HIS A 101 -13.47 18.61 -26.47
C HIS A 101 -13.76 19.55 -25.27
N GLU A 102 -13.70 20.86 -25.48
CA GLU A 102 -14.05 21.86 -24.44
C GLU A 102 -15.50 21.70 -23.95
N GLU A 103 -16.39 21.21 -24.82
CA GLU A 103 -17.83 21.02 -24.56
C GLU A 103 -18.20 19.65 -23.96
N LEU A 104 -17.22 18.78 -23.63
CA LEU A 104 -17.57 17.46 -23.10
C LEU A 104 -18.30 17.53 -21.77
N GLU A 105 -19.37 16.76 -21.66
CA GLU A 105 -20.05 16.52 -20.40
C GLU A 105 -19.09 15.93 -19.36
N HIS A 106 -19.35 16.23 -18.09
CA HIS A 106 -18.59 15.68 -16.96
C HIS A 106 -18.56 14.14 -16.93
N THR A 107 -19.60 13.48 -17.44
CA THR A 107 -19.71 12.02 -17.54
C THR A 107 -18.67 11.43 -18.49
N ASP A 108 -18.45 12.05 -19.65
CA ASP A 108 -17.44 11.64 -20.62
C ASP A 108 -16.03 11.80 -20.08
N ARG A 109 -15.73 12.93 -19.42
CA ARG A 109 -14.40 13.19 -18.81
C ARG A 109 -14.03 12.15 -17.75
N ARG A 110 -15.03 11.60 -17.05
CA ARG A 110 -14.84 10.53 -16.04
C ARG A 110 -14.70 9.14 -16.63
N THR A 111 -14.83 8.96 -17.96
CA THR A 111 -14.78 7.63 -18.60
C THR A 111 -13.46 6.93 -18.33
N LEU A 112 -12.32 7.65 -18.34
CA LEU A 112 -11.02 7.06 -18.05
C LEU A 112 -10.96 6.51 -16.61
N SER A 113 -11.31 7.31 -15.61
CA SER A 113 -11.37 6.86 -14.21
C SER A 113 -12.33 5.68 -14.03
N ASN A 114 -13.49 5.72 -14.68
CA ASN A 114 -14.46 4.62 -14.65
C ASN A 114 -13.92 3.34 -15.30
N VAL A 115 -13.19 3.45 -16.41
CA VAL A 115 -12.52 2.31 -17.06
C VAL A 115 -11.48 1.71 -16.12
N ILE A 116 -10.60 2.53 -15.54
CA ILE A 116 -9.57 2.11 -14.59
C ILE A 116 -10.21 1.39 -13.40
N GLU A 117 -11.25 1.97 -12.80
CA GLU A 117 -11.96 1.40 -11.65
C GLU A 117 -12.63 0.05 -11.99
N LYS A 118 -13.17 -0.11 -13.20
CA LYS A 118 -13.87 -1.34 -13.61
C LYS A 118 -12.98 -2.42 -14.21
N THR A 119 -11.72 -2.11 -14.54
CA THR A 119 -10.83 -3.02 -15.28
C THR A 119 -9.48 -3.24 -14.59
N VAL A 120 -8.76 -2.16 -14.32
CA VAL A 120 -7.41 -2.17 -13.72
C VAL A 120 -7.50 -2.53 -12.23
N LEU A 121 -8.36 -1.85 -11.47
CA LEU A 121 -8.49 -2.05 -10.02
C LEU A 121 -8.91 -3.49 -9.62
N PRO A 122 -9.85 -4.16 -10.31
CA PRO A 122 -10.16 -5.57 -10.05
C PRO A 122 -8.96 -6.49 -10.32
N LYS A 123 -8.12 -6.17 -11.32
CA LYS A 123 -6.89 -6.93 -11.56
C LYS A 123 -5.91 -6.74 -10.41
N ILE A 124 -5.67 -5.51 -9.96
CA ILE A 124 -4.81 -5.23 -8.81
C ILE A 124 -5.34 -5.95 -7.55
N THR A 125 -6.65 -5.94 -7.33
CA THR A 125 -7.30 -6.66 -6.23
C THR A 125 -6.98 -8.15 -6.26
N ALA A 126 -7.03 -8.79 -7.43
CA ALA A 126 -6.65 -10.20 -7.56
C ALA A 126 -5.15 -10.43 -7.23
N PHE A 127 -4.25 -9.50 -7.56
CA PHE A 127 -2.84 -9.58 -7.14
C PHE A 127 -2.69 -9.48 -5.64
N VAL A 128 -3.43 -8.58 -4.98
CA VAL A 128 -3.46 -8.45 -3.51
C VAL A 128 -3.87 -9.76 -2.84
N GLU A 129 -4.92 -10.41 -3.36
CA GLU A 129 -5.49 -11.61 -2.74
C GLU A 129 -4.66 -12.87 -3.01
N LEU A 130 -4.03 -12.99 -4.18
CA LEU A 130 -3.48 -14.27 -4.65
C LEU A 130 -1.94 -14.30 -4.74
N VAL A 131 -1.28 -13.14 -4.88
CA VAL A 131 0.15 -13.10 -5.27
C VAL A 131 0.99 -12.25 -4.34
N TRP A 132 0.45 -11.12 -3.85
CA TRP A 132 1.20 -10.18 -3.06
C TRP A 132 1.64 -10.78 -1.72
N ASP A 133 2.93 -10.65 -1.45
CA ASP A 133 3.58 -10.93 -0.18
C ASP A 133 3.85 -9.61 0.57
N PRO A 134 3.12 -9.31 1.67
CA PRO A 134 3.36 -8.14 2.50
C PRO A 134 4.77 -8.06 3.11
N MET A 135 5.48 -9.19 3.21
CA MET A 135 6.86 -9.25 3.69
C MET A 135 7.87 -8.85 2.59
N SER A 136 7.45 -8.83 1.33
CA SER A 136 8.28 -8.38 0.21
C SER A 136 8.26 -6.87 0.10
N HIS A 137 9.42 -6.25 0.31
CA HIS A 137 9.56 -4.80 0.20
C HIS A 137 9.30 -4.30 -1.22
N GLN A 138 9.92 -4.96 -2.21
CA GLN A 138 9.76 -4.60 -3.62
C GLN A 138 8.29 -4.65 -4.04
N GLN A 139 7.59 -5.75 -3.75
CA GLN A 139 6.18 -5.87 -4.15
C GLN A 139 5.31 -4.84 -3.44
N SER A 140 5.55 -4.59 -2.14
CA SER A 140 4.79 -3.60 -1.37
C SER A 140 4.99 -2.18 -1.88
N VAL A 141 6.22 -1.83 -2.28
CA VAL A 141 6.54 -0.53 -2.88
C VAL A 141 5.88 -0.39 -4.25
N CYS A 142 6.10 -1.34 -5.18
CA CYS A 142 5.49 -1.27 -6.52
C CYS A 142 3.97 -1.16 -6.43
N LEU A 143 3.34 -1.98 -5.60
CA LEU A 143 1.90 -1.98 -5.43
C LEU A 143 1.38 -0.67 -4.81
N SER A 144 2.01 -0.17 -3.75
CA SER A 144 1.61 1.09 -3.13
C SER A 144 1.78 2.25 -4.10
N ASP A 145 2.86 2.27 -4.88
CA ASP A 145 3.16 3.35 -5.81
C ASP A 145 2.15 3.41 -6.96
N VAL A 146 1.72 2.25 -7.49
CA VAL A 146 0.61 2.17 -8.45
C VAL A 146 -0.67 2.75 -7.81
N CYS A 147 -0.97 2.39 -6.55
CA CYS A 147 -2.17 2.88 -5.88
C CYS A 147 -2.13 4.38 -5.58
N HIS A 148 -0.97 4.92 -5.23
CA HIS A 148 -0.80 6.37 -5.07
C HIS A 148 -0.99 7.11 -6.39
N ARG A 149 -0.46 6.61 -7.51
CA ARG A 149 -0.78 7.17 -8.84
C ARG A 149 -2.27 7.10 -9.17
N LEU A 150 -2.91 5.96 -8.90
CA LEU A 150 -4.36 5.80 -9.04
C LEU A 150 -5.16 6.83 -8.22
N LYS A 151 -4.65 7.21 -7.05
CA LYS A 151 -5.24 8.26 -6.22
C LYS A 151 -5.01 9.64 -6.81
N GLU A 152 -3.76 9.98 -7.09
CA GLU A 152 -3.32 11.34 -7.43
C GLU A 152 -3.71 11.75 -8.85
N ASP A 153 -3.53 10.86 -9.83
CA ASP A 153 -3.70 11.20 -11.25
C ASP A 153 -5.13 10.94 -11.76
N TYR A 154 -5.89 10.08 -11.07
CA TYR A 154 -7.17 9.58 -11.58
C TYR A 154 -8.34 9.64 -10.56
N SER A 155 -8.09 10.15 -9.35
CA SER A 155 -9.09 10.32 -8.27
C SER A 155 -9.84 9.02 -7.90
N ILE A 156 -9.24 7.84 -8.06
CA ILE A 156 -9.94 6.55 -7.89
C ILE A 156 -10.38 6.30 -6.45
N PHE A 157 -9.65 6.85 -5.47
CA PHE A 157 -9.91 6.66 -4.04
C PHE A 157 -10.60 7.87 -3.38
N GLU A 158 -11.00 8.89 -4.16
CA GLU A 158 -11.59 10.12 -3.62
C GLU A 158 -13.12 10.04 -3.52
N GLY A 159 -13.70 10.67 -2.49
CA GLY A 159 -15.14 10.76 -2.32
C GLY A 159 -15.82 9.45 -1.88
N GLU A 160 -17.04 9.23 -2.36
CA GLU A 160 -17.82 8.04 -2.03
C GLU A 160 -17.23 6.80 -2.70
N GLN A 161 -16.81 5.84 -1.87
CA GLN A 161 -16.12 4.65 -2.33
C GLN A 161 -17.05 3.72 -3.11
N SER A 162 -16.70 3.49 -4.37
CA SER A 162 -17.38 2.55 -5.25
C SER A 162 -17.16 1.10 -4.80
N LYS A 163 -18.00 0.18 -5.30
CA LYS A 163 -17.89 -1.25 -4.96
C LYS A 163 -16.50 -1.85 -5.25
N PRO A 164 -15.85 -1.58 -6.41
CA PRO A 164 -14.50 -2.08 -6.68
C PRO A 164 -13.46 -1.54 -5.69
N VAL A 165 -13.56 -0.26 -5.31
CA VAL A 165 -12.61 0.35 -4.38
C VAL A 165 -12.78 -0.19 -2.96
N LYS A 166 -14.03 -0.34 -2.49
CA LYS A 166 -14.31 -1.02 -1.21
C LYS A 166 -13.75 -2.43 -1.17
N ALA A 167 -13.97 -3.22 -2.22
CA ALA A 167 -13.45 -4.58 -2.32
C ALA A 167 -11.91 -4.62 -2.31
N PHE A 168 -11.25 -3.69 -3.00
CA PHE A 168 -9.80 -3.55 -3.00
C PHE A 168 -9.26 -3.22 -1.60
N ILE A 169 -9.82 -2.20 -0.94
CA ILE A 169 -9.42 -1.79 0.42
C ILE A 169 -9.59 -2.97 1.39
N GLU A 170 -10.73 -3.65 1.35
CA GLU A 170 -10.98 -4.84 2.18
C GLU A 170 -9.97 -5.95 1.90
N ALA A 171 -9.60 -6.18 0.64
CA ALA A 171 -8.60 -7.18 0.27
C ALA A 171 -7.22 -6.87 0.84
N VAL A 172 -6.78 -5.61 0.75
CA VAL A 172 -5.49 -5.17 1.32
C VAL A 172 -5.49 -5.34 2.83
N VAL A 173 -6.54 -4.85 3.50
CA VAL A 173 -6.68 -4.94 4.96
C VAL A 173 -6.69 -6.40 5.43
N ARG A 174 -7.44 -7.27 4.74
CA ARG A 174 -7.49 -8.70 5.05
C ARG A 174 -6.14 -9.37 4.88
N ARG A 175 -5.42 -9.06 3.79
CA ARG A 175 -4.09 -9.62 3.50
C ARG A 175 -3.06 -9.18 4.54
N LEU A 176 -3.03 -7.91 4.90
CA LEU A 176 -2.14 -7.38 5.94
C LEU A 176 -2.46 -7.99 7.31
N ARG A 177 -3.75 -8.10 7.67
CA ARG A 177 -4.20 -8.71 8.93
C ARG A 177 -3.77 -10.17 9.05
N SER A 178 -4.04 -10.96 8.01
CA SER A 178 -3.61 -12.37 7.94
C SER A 178 -2.09 -12.49 8.07
N CYS A 179 -1.33 -11.63 7.40
CA CYS A 179 0.14 -11.63 7.52
C CYS A 179 0.61 -11.37 8.96
N VAL A 180 0.00 -10.42 9.69
CA VAL A 180 0.36 -10.18 11.10
C VAL A 180 -0.05 -11.32 12.01
N ASP A 181 -1.21 -11.92 11.78
CA ASP A 181 -1.75 -12.96 12.65
C ASP A 181 -1.09 -14.33 12.41
N GLU A 182 -0.69 -14.63 11.16
CA GLU A 182 -0.22 -15.96 10.74
C GLU A 182 1.29 -16.01 10.44
N ASP A 183 1.88 -14.96 9.84
CA ASP A 183 3.27 -15.00 9.35
C ASP A 183 4.28 -14.35 10.32
N VAL A 184 3.82 -13.52 11.26
CA VAL A 184 4.70 -12.87 12.25
C VAL A 184 4.89 -13.78 13.47
N PHE A 185 6.13 -14.21 13.69
CA PHE A 185 6.49 -15.01 14.85
C PHE A 185 7.82 -14.56 15.44
N ILE A 186 7.80 -14.10 16.70
CA ILE A 186 9.02 -13.80 17.46
C ILE A 186 9.07 -14.71 18.69
N PRO A 187 9.99 -15.69 18.75
CA PRO A 187 10.09 -16.60 19.88
C PRO A 187 10.62 -15.90 21.13
N LEU A 188 10.05 -16.25 22.28
CA LEU A 188 10.52 -15.84 23.59
C LEU A 188 11.50 -16.88 24.12
N TYR A 189 12.74 -16.45 24.38
CA TYR A 189 13.79 -17.29 24.95
C TYR A 189 14.13 -16.87 26.38
N PRO A 190 14.44 -17.81 27.29
CA PRO A 190 15.03 -17.49 28.59
C PRO A 190 16.32 -16.67 28.45
N LYS A 191 16.54 -15.71 29.38
CA LYS A 191 17.68 -14.76 29.34
C LYS A 191 19.05 -15.43 29.13
N LYS A 192 19.29 -16.59 29.76
CA LYS A 192 20.53 -17.37 29.61
C LYS A 192 20.90 -17.71 28.16
N PHE A 193 19.92 -17.87 27.26
CA PHE A 193 20.18 -18.16 25.84
C PHE A 193 20.45 -16.89 25.01
N LEU A 194 20.20 -15.72 25.59
CA LEU A 194 20.25 -14.41 24.95
C LEU A 194 21.46 -13.59 25.40
N GLU A 195 22.15 -14.04 26.45
CA GLU A 195 23.40 -13.46 26.97
C GLU A 195 24.51 -13.52 25.92
N ASP A 196 24.62 -14.64 25.21
CA ASP A 196 25.49 -14.77 24.05
C ASP A 196 24.77 -14.32 22.77
N ARG A 197 25.25 -13.24 22.14
CA ARG A 197 24.71 -12.72 20.87
C ARG A 197 24.97 -13.63 19.68
N SER A 198 26.00 -14.47 19.76
CA SER A 198 26.32 -15.43 18.71
C SER A 198 25.52 -16.72 18.83
N SER A 199 24.69 -16.85 19.88
CA SER A 199 23.83 -18.01 20.04
C SER A 199 22.81 -18.10 18.89
N PRO A 200 22.49 -19.32 18.42
CA PRO A 200 21.48 -19.52 17.39
C PRO A 200 20.12 -18.92 17.76
N GLN A 201 19.75 -18.96 19.04
CA GLN A 201 18.50 -18.42 19.57
C GLN A 201 18.46 -16.89 19.47
N SER A 202 19.57 -16.22 19.83
CA SER A 202 19.67 -14.77 19.76
C SER A 202 19.62 -14.29 18.30
N CYS A 203 20.39 -14.93 17.41
CA CYS A 203 20.39 -14.62 15.98
C CYS A 203 19.02 -14.85 15.32
N PHE A 204 18.37 -15.98 15.58
CA PHE A 204 17.06 -16.28 15.00
C PHE A 204 16.01 -15.26 15.44
N ARG A 205 15.95 -14.94 16.73
CA ARG A 205 15.01 -13.93 17.25
C ARG A 205 15.30 -12.55 16.66
N GLU A 206 16.57 -12.15 16.52
CA GLU A 206 16.94 -10.89 15.88
C GLU A 206 16.46 -10.84 14.42
N GLN A 207 16.61 -11.93 13.66
CA GLN A 207 16.07 -12.02 12.30
C GLN A 207 14.54 -11.86 12.27
N GLN A 208 13.82 -12.49 13.19
CA GLN A 208 12.37 -12.34 13.31
C GLN A 208 11.96 -10.91 13.69
N LEU A 209 12.71 -10.26 14.58
CA LEU A 209 12.51 -8.87 14.94
C LEU A 209 12.67 -7.95 13.71
N TRP A 210 13.74 -8.10 12.94
CA TRP A 210 13.95 -7.31 11.72
C TRP A 210 12.88 -7.57 10.65
N THR A 211 12.40 -8.80 10.59
CA THR A 211 11.31 -9.23 9.69
C THR A 211 10.00 -8.51 10.06
N ALA A 212 9.66 -8.43 11.35
CA ALA A 212 8.51 -7.65 11.83
C ALA A 212 8.69 -6.12 11.64
N ILE A 213 9.90 -5.58 11.84
CA ILE A 213 10.21 -4.16 11.57
C ILE A 213 10.05 -3.84 10.08
N LYS A 214 10.48 -4.74 9.19
CA LYS A 214 10.32 -4.60 7.74
C LYS A 214 8.83 -4.57 7.37
N LEU A 215 8.03 -5.48 7.95
CA LEU A 215 6.58 -5.50 7.74
C LEU A 215 5.94 -4.18 8.17
N LEU A 216 6.34 -3.64 9.33
CA LEU A 216 5.88 -2.32 9.80
C LEU A 216 6.18 -1.23 8.76
N GLY A 217 7.39 -1.20 8.21
CA GLY A 217 7.74 -0.25 7.14
C GLY A 217 6.89 -0.44 5.87
N ASN A 218 6.64 -1.68 5.47
CA ASN A 218 5.80 -1.99 4.31
C ASN A 218 4.34 -1.59 4.53
N MET A 219 3.79 -1.79 5.74
CA MET A 219 2.43 -1.35 6.10
C MET A 219 2.28 0.16 6.01
N GLY A 220 3.27 0.92 6.46
CA GLY A 220 3.21 2.38 6.40
C GLY A 220 3.24 2.97 4.98
N LYS A 221 3.51 2.17 3.94
CA LYS A 221 3.36 2.61 2.54
C LYS A 221 1.90 2.79 2.11
N TRP A 222 0.98 2.19 2.85
CA TRP A 222 -0.47 2.27 2.64
C TRP A 222 -1.11 3.47 3.32
N ASP A 223 -0.29 4.32 3.96
CA ASP A 223 -0.73 5.61 4.45
C ASP A 223 -1.39 6.44 3.34
N LEU A 224 -2.39 7.25 3.69
CA LEU A 224 -3.26 7.99 2.76
C LEU A 224 -4.12 7.14 1.81
N LEU A 225 -3.94 5.81 1.74
CA LEU A 225 -4.76 4.89 0.93
C LEU A 225 -5.76 4.10 1.80
N LEU A 226 -5.34 3.70 3.00
CA LEU A 226 -6.20 3.00 3.96
C LEU A 226 -6.71 3.94 5.05
N PRO A 227 -7.85 3.63 5.68
CA PRO A 227 -8.31 4.34 6.87
C PRO A 227 -7.26 4.29 7.97
N GLU A 228 -6.97 5.45 8.57
CA GLU A 228 -5.96 5.60 9.62
C GLU A 228 -6.21 4.65 10.80
N THR A 229 -7.48 4.48 11.21
CA THR A 229 -7.88 3.56 12.28
C THR A 229 -7.47 2.12 12.03
N VAL A 230 -7.52 1.66 10.77
CA VAL A 230 -7.14 0.30 10.40
C VAL A 230 -5.63 0.14 10.39
N LEU A 231 -4.91 1.12 9.85
CA LEU A 231 -3.44 1.12 9.89
C LEU A 231 -2.93 1.12 11.32
N MET A 232 -3.54 1.92 12.20
CA MET A 232 -3.22 1.93 13.62
C MET A 232 -3.43 0.58 14.29
N GLU A 233 -4.59 -0.05 14.11
CA GLU A 233 -4.88 -1.35 14.69
C GLU A 233 -3.83 -2.40 14.27
N LEU A 234 -3.47 -2.43 12.98
CA LEU A 234 -2.50 -3.39 12.44
C LEU A 234 -1.07 -3.09 12.93
N MET A 235 -0.63 -1.84 12.80
CA MET A 235 0.75 -1.43 13.03
C MET A 235 1.07 -1.29 14.53
N LEU A 236 0.18 -0.64 15.30
CA LEU A 236 0.41 -0.33 16.70
C LEU A 236 -0.05 -1.49 17.60
N ASP A 237 -1.29 -1.93 17.49
CA ASP A 237 -1.82 -2.91 18.43
C ASP A 237 -1.31 -4.32 18.10
N LYS A 238 -1.50 -4.75 16.86
CA LYS A 238 -1.21 -6.13 16.48
C LYS A 238 0.28 -6.40 16.23
N LEU A 239 1.04 -5.43 15.73
CA LEU A 239 2.46 -5.64 15.39
C LEU A 239 3.41 -5.07 16.44
N LEU A 240 3.34 -3.77 16.71
CA LEU A 240 4.24 -3.09 17.64
C LEU A 240 4.04 -3.56 19.08
N ASN A 241 2.85 -3.38 19.65
CA ASN A 241 2.57 -3.66 21.06
C ASN A 241 2.71 -5.16 21.36
N ARG A 242 2.13 -6.01 20.51
CA ARG A 242 2.14 -7.46 20.70
C ARG A 242 3.53 -8.09 20.56
N TYR A 243 4.26 -7.77 19.49
CA TYR A 243 5.50 -8.48 19.13
C TYR A 243 6.75 -7.66 19.39
N LEU A 244 6.82 -6.43 18.89
CA LEU A 244 8.05 -5.63 18.93
C LEU A 244 8.36 -5.15 20.35
N MET A 245 7.39 -4.57 21.05
CA MET A 245 7.58 -4.03 22.39
C MET A 245 7.98 -5.12 23.38
N THR A 246 7.27 -6.25 23.40
CA THR A 246 7.61 -7.43 24.22
C THR A 246 9.06 -7.88 24.00
N THR A 247 9.51 -7.89 22.74
CA THR A 247 10.87 -8.29 22.38
C THR A 247 11.91 -7.25 22.79
N LEU A 248 11.61 -5.96 22.60
CA LEU A 248 12.48 -4.86 22.98
C LEU A 248 12.66 -4.76 24.51
N PHE A 249 11.61 -5.00 25.29
CA PHE A 249 11.69 -5.02 26.77
C PHE A 249 12.57 -6.15 27.31
N THR A 250 12.62 -7.29 26.64
CA THR A 250 13.48 -8.41 27.05
C THR A 250 14.95 -8.19 26.65
N CYS A 251 15.20 -7.32 25.67
CA CYS A 251 16.53 -6.89 25.23
C CYS A 251 16.85 -5.50 25.80
N PHE A 252 17.36 -5.46 27.04
CA PHE A 252 17.79 -4.27 27.77
C PHE A 252 19.03 -3.54 27.18
N GLN A 253 19.11 -3.41 25.85
CA GLN A 253 20.16 -2.67 25.13
C GLN A 253 19.58 -1.92 23.93
N MET A 254 18.64 -1.00 24.21
CA MET A 254 17.94 -0.16 23.22
C MET A 254 18.86 0.85 22.51
N ALA A 255 20.02 1.18 23.10
CA ALA A 255 20.91 2.24 22.63
C ALA A 255 21.56 2.02 21.24
N LYS A 256 21.48 0.81 20.65
CA LYS A 256 22.19 0.46 19.40
C LYS A 256 21.30 0.29 18.17
N HIS A 257 19.98 0.34 18.33
CA HIS A 257 19.04 0.20 17.21
C HIS A 257 18.64 1.56 16.60
N TYR A 258 19.60 2.47 16.39
CA TYR A 258 19.37 3.76 15.71
C TYR A 258 18.58 3.62 14.40
N ARG A 259 18.76 2.50 13.69
CA ARG A 259 18.04 2.15 12.46
C ARG A 259 16.54 1.85 12.68
N PHE A 260 16.18 1.17 13.78
CA PHE A 260 14.79 1.00 14.21
C PHE A 260 14.16 2.36 14.46
N PHE A 261 14.83 3.22 15.25
CA PHE A 261 14.31 4.55 15.57
C PHE A 261 14.25 5.49 14.38
N ARG A 262 15.13 5.38 13.38
CA ARG A 262 15.03 6.16 12.13
C ARG A 262 13.83 5.74 11.28
N LEU A 263 13.58 4.44 11.16
CA LEU A 263 12.39 3.90 10.50
C LEU A 263 11.13 4.31 11.28
N PHE A 264 11.16 4.13 12.60
CA PHE A 264 10.07 4.49 13.50
C PHE A 264 9.80 6.00 13.48
N ARG A 265 10.81 6.88 13.39
CA ARG A 265 10.68 8.35 13.28
C ARG A 265 9.86 8.80 12.07
N GLY A 266 10.05 8.14 10.93
CA GLY A 266 9.31 8.42 9.68
C GLY A 266 7.84 8.01 9.71
N TYR A 267 7.43 7.18 10.66
CA TYR A 267 6.02 6.87 10.89
C TYR A 267 5.49 7.53 12.18
N LEU A 268 6.38 7.79 13.16
CA LEU A 268 6.09 8.44 14.44
C LEU A 268 5.43 9.78 14.25
N TYR A 269 5.89 10.62 13.31
CA TYR A 269 5.29 11.94 13.07
C TYR A 269 3.81 11.86 12.68
N LYS A 270 3.38 10.78 11.99
CA LYS A 270 1.97 10.46 11.71
C LYS A 270 1.29 9.80 12.90
N PHE A 271 2.01 8.99 13.67
CA PHE A 271 1.56 8.40 14.94
C PHE A 271 1.52 9.38 16.13
N MET A 272 1.96 10.64 15.99
CA MET A 272 2.09 11.59 17.11
C MET A 272 0.76 11.98 17.75
N HIS A 273 -0.36 11.72 17.08
CA HIS A 273 -1.70 11.89 17.65
C HIS A 273 -2.12 10.72 18.58
N PHE A 274 -1.32 9.64 18.67
CA PHE A 274 -1.74 8.35 19.26
C PHE A 274 -0.75 7.75 20.26
N SER A 275 0.22 8.53 20.75
CA SER A 275 1.11 8.14 21.87
C SER A 275 0.33 7.67 23.10
N SER A 276 -0.93 8.11 23.26
CA SER A 276 -1.88 7.64 24.27
C SER A 276 -2.23 6.14 24.18
N HIS A 277 -2.04 5.49 23.03
CA HIS A 277 -2.34 4.05 22.83
C HIS A 277 -1.13 3.13 22.96
N ILE A 278 0.10 3.65 23.08
CA ILE A 278 1.26 2.82 23.40
C ILE A 278 1.10 2.31 24.83
N CYS A 279 0.73 1.05 24.98
CA CYS A 279 0.57 0.41 26.28
C CYS A 279 1.82 -0.40 26.57
N PHE A 280 2.74 0.16 27.35
CA PHE A 280 3.91 -0.57 27.85
C PHE A 280 3.45 -1.63 28.87
N PRO A 281 3.49 -2.94 28.57
CA PRO A 281 2.88 -3.95 29.43
C PRO A 281 3.70 -4.29 30.69
N VAL A 282 4.93 -3.76 30.83
CA VAL A 282 5.81 -4.03 31.96
C VAL A 282 6.59 -2.76 32.33
N CYS A 283 6.04 -1.92 33.21
CA CYS A 283 6.70 -0.71 33.70
C CYS A 283 7.82 -1.04 34.70
N CYS A 284 9.02 -1.32 34.19
CA CYS A 284 10.22 -0.92 34.92
C CYS A 284 10.55 0.51 34.49
N ARG A 285 10.62 1.44 35.45
CA ARG A 285 10.99 2.86 35.23
C ARG A 285 12.20 3.02 34.30
N SER A 286 13.19 2.13 34.41
CA SER A 286 14.37 2.10 33.53
C SER A 286 14.05 1.97 32.04
N ALA A 287 13.06 1.14 31.67
CA ALA A 287 12.72 0.94 30.26
C ALA A 287 11.98 2.15 29.68
N VAL A 288 11.13 2.80 30.48
CA VAL A 288 10.46 4.04 30.06
C VAL A 288 11.45 5.19 29.93
N VAL A 289 12.41 5.30 30.86
CA VAL A 289 13.54 6.24 30.77
C VAL A 289 14.33 6.05 29.48
N GLU A 290 14.68 4.81 29.12
CA GLU A 290 15.41 4.52 27.87
C GLU A 290 14.58 4.91 26.63
N VAL A 291 13.28 4.62 26.60
CA VAL A 291 12.41 5.04 25.49
C VAL A 291 12.37 6.56 25.38
N MET A 292 12.21 7.28 26.49
CA MET A 292 12.19 8.74 26.51
C MET A 292 13.55 9.35 26.10
N GLN A 293 14.66 8.75 26.52
CA GLN A 293 16.02 9.11 26.04
C GLN A 293 16.19 8.91 24.54
N VAL A 294 15.60 7.87 23.99
CA VAL A 294 15.67 7.67 22.54
C VAL A 294 14.75 8.62 21.79
N LEU A 295 13.53 8.87 22.28
CA LEU A 295 12.62 9.86 21.71
C LEU A 295 13.25 11.26 21.70
N SER A 296 14.04 11.59 22.72
CA SER A 296 14.87 12.80 22.77
C SER A 296 15.89 12.85 21.62
N ARG A 297 16.63 11.76 21.37
CA ARG A 297 17.61 11.67 20.27
C ARG A 297 16.99 11.81 18.89
N VAL A 298 15.73 11.40 18.71
CA VAL A 298 14.99 11.59 17.44
C VAL A 298 14.15 12.87 17.40
N ARG A 299 14.24 13.71 18.44
CA ARG A 299 13.54 14.99 18.61
C ARG A 299 12.00 14.87 18.57
N CYS A 300 11.45 13.82 19.18
CA CYS A 300 10.00 13.59 19.31
C CYS A 300 9.48 14.12 20.66
N ASN A 301 9.52 15.44 20.84
CA ASN A 301 9.25 16.09 22.13
C ASN A 301 7.83 15.85 22.65
N ASP A 302 6.80 15.92 21.79
CA ASP A 302 5.41 15.73 22.28
C ASP A 302 5.15 14.28 22.71
N SER A 303 5.86 13.30 22.15
CA SER A 303 5.81 11.91 22.61
C SER A 303 6.47 11.73 23.98
N ILE A 304 7.56 12.45 24.24
CA ILE A 304 8.21 12.46 25.56
C ILE A 304 7.23 13.03 26.60
N MET A 305 6.57 14.14 26.28
CA MET A 305 5.57 14.75 27.16
C MET A 305 4.38 13.83 27.41
N ALA A 306 3.80 13.24 26.36
CA ALA A 306 2.65 12.33 26.48
C ALA A 306 2.98 11.06 27.28
N ILE A 307 4.19 10.48 27.11
CA ILE A 307 4.63 9.32 27.89
C ILE A 307 4.91 9.71 29.35
N ALA A 308 5.55 10.86 29.56
CA ALA A 308 5.81 11.37 30.90
C ALA A 308 4.51 11.58 31.67
N GLU A 309 3.52 12.20 31.05
CA GLU A 309 2.21 12.47 31.65
C GLU A 309 1.44 11.16 31.88
N LYS A 310 1.40 10.26 30.89
CA LYS A 310 0.68 8.99 30.97
C LYS A 310 1.22 8.05 32.07
N TYR A 311 2.53 8.09 32.32
CA TYR A 311 3.19 7.18 33.26
C TYR A 311 3.75 7.88 34.52
N HIS A 312 3.48 9.17 34.69
CA HIS A 312 3.96 10.01 35.80
C HIS A 312 5.50 9.98 35.94
N TYR A 313 6.20 10.21 34.84
CA TYR A 313 7.67 10.26 34.73
C TYR A 313 8.18 11.64 34.26
N GLU A 314 7.52 12.72 34.66
CA GLU A 314 7.93 14.09 34.33
C GLU A 314 9.34 14.42 34.86
N ASP A 315 9.73 13.80 35.97
CA ASP A 315 11.07 13.91 36.56
C ASP A 315 12.19 13.35 35.67
N VAL A 316 11.88 12.38 34.80
CA VAL A 316 12.80 11.81 33.82
C VAL A 316 13.18 12.82 32.74
N ILE A 317 12.27 13.72 32.39
CA ILE A 317 12.50 14.77 31.39
C ILE A 317 13.63 15.70 31.84
N TYR A 318 13.56 16.14 33.11
CA TYR A 318 14.52 17.06 33.69
C TYR A 318 15.85 16.37 34.01
N SER A 319 15.80 15.17 34.62
CA SER A 319 17.01 14.43 35.03
C SER A 319 17.89 13.99 33.86
N HIS A 320 17.31 13.77 32.67
CA HIS A 320 18.07 13.38 31.47
C HIS A 320 18.14 14.46 30.39
N GLN A 321 17.73 15.70 30.68
CA GLN A 321 17.76 16.84 29.74
C GLN A 321 17.12 16.50 28.38
N LEU A 322 15.99 15.80 28.40
CA LEU A 322 15.43 15.16 27.20
C LEU A 322 14.93 16.14 26.13
N LEU A 323 14.68 17.40 26.48
CA LEU A 323 14.15 18.41 25.57
C LEU A 323 15.20 19.43 25.11
N ASN A 324 16.40 19.44 25.71
CA ASN A 324 17.42 20.49 25.55
C ASN A 324 18.74 19.99 24.92
N GLN A 325 18.69 18.98 24.03
CA GLN A 325 19.91 18.52 23.35
C GLN A 325 20.29 19.49 22.21
N GLU A 326 21.12 20.48 22.53
CA GLU A 326 21.83 21.30 21.54
C GLU A 326 22.80 20.44 20.71
N THR A 327 22.90 20.78 19.43
CA THR A 327 23.66 20.10 18.37
C THR A 327 25.09 19.72 18.72
N VAL A 328 25.44 18.44 18.60
CA VAL A 328 26.79 17.97 18.23
C VAL A 328 26.67 16.93 17.13
#